data_AF-A0A2X4W6Z1-F1
#
_entry.id   AF-A0A2X4W6Z1-F1
#
_cell.length_a   1.000
_cell.length_b   1.000
_cell.length_c   1.000
_cell.angle_alpha   90.00
_cell.angle_beta   90.00
_cell.angle_gamma   90.00
#
_symmetry.space_group_name_H-M   'P 1'
#
loop_
_entity.id
_entity.type
_entity.pdbx_description
1 polymer ?
#
loop_
_entity_poly.entity_id
_entity_poly.type
_entity_poly.pdbx_seq_one_letter_code
_entity_poly.pdbx_strand_id
1 'polypeptide(L)' 'MTSLAFIFGVLPMATSNGAGSGSQHAVGTGVMGGMISATILAIFFVPLFFVLIRRRFPLKPRPE' A
#
# COMPACT_ATOMS: atom_id res chain seq x y z
N MET A 1 7.86 -8.18 -3.26
CA MET A 1 7.68 -9.39 -2.43
C MET A 1 6.60 -9.17 -1.37
N THR A 2 6.70 -8.12 -0.55
CA THR A 2 5.77 -7.82 0.56
C THR A 2 4.31 -7.70 0.13
N SER A 3 4.01 -6.90 -0.90
CA SER A 3 2.63 -6.68 -1.35
C SER A 3 1.97 -7.96 -1.86
N LEU A 4 2.71 -8.80 -2.59
CA LEU A 4 2.19 -10.07 -3.12
C LEU A 4 1.90 -11.07 -2.00
N ALA A 5 2.84 -11.23 -1.06
CA ALA A 5 2.65 -12.09 0.10
C ALA A 5 1.42 -11.68 0.93
N PHE A 6 1.22 -10.38 1.10
CA PHE A 6 0.06 -9.86 1.83
C PHE A 6 -1.26 -10.04 1.07
N ILE A 7 -1.28 -9.81 -0.25
CA ILE A 7 -2.46 -10.07 -1.10
C ILE A 7 -2.87 -11.54 -1.05
N PHE A 8 -1.92 -12.48 -1.14
CA PHE A 8 -2.22 -13.90 -1.00
C PHE A 8 -2.63 -14.27 0.42
N GLY A 9 -2.10 -13.60 1.45
CA GLY A 9 -2.49 -13.80 2.84
C GLY A 9 -3.94 -13.37 3.16
N VAL A 10 -4.46 -12.33 2.48
CA VAL A 10 -5.86 -11.88 2.65
C VAL A 10 -6.84 -12.57 1.71
N LEU A 11 -6.35 -13.33 0.73
CA LEU A 11 -7.16 -14.05 -0.26
C LEU A 11 -8.20 -14.99 0.40
N PRO A 12 -7.87 -15.78 1.45
CA PRO A 12 -8.85 -16.64 2.12
C PRO A 12 -9.97 -15.86 2.82
N MET A 13 -9.69 -14.66 3.34
CA MET A 13 -10.73 -13.80 3.93
C MET A 13 -11.67 -13.26 2.85
N ALA A 14 -11.13 -12.94 1.67
CA ALA A 14 -11.92 -12.50 0.53
C ALA A 14 -12.80 -13.61 -0.07
N THR A 15 -12.51 -14.90 0.20
CA THR A 15 -13.28 -16.06 -0.29
C THR A 15 -13.92 -16.89 0.83
N SER A 16 -13.91 -16.38 2.05
CA SER A 16 -14.40 -17.06 3.27
C SER A 16 -15.91 -17.26 3.24
N ASN A 17 -16.41 -18.44 3.60
CA ASN A 17 -17.84 -18.72 3.73
C ASN A 17 -18.13 -19.24 5.15
N GLY A 18 -19.14 -18.68 5.82
CA GLY A 18 -19.52 -19.05 7.19
C GLY A 18 -19.98 -17.86 8.04
N ALA A 19 -20.13 -18.06 9.35
CA ALA A 19 -20.50 -17.00 10.26
C ALA A 19 -19.44 -15.88 10.24
N GLY A 20 -19.87 -14.64 9.99
CA GLY A 20 -18.96 -13.49 9.88
C GLY A 20 -18.25 -13.36 8.53
N SER A 21 -18.59 -14.16 7.51
CA SER A 21 -18.02 -14.04 6.16
C SER A 21 -18.24 -12.66 5.55
N GLY A 22 -19.39 -12.02 5.81
CA GLY A 22 -19.66 -10.66 5.33
C GLY A 22 -18.60 -9.65 5.79
N SER A 23 -18.20 -9.71 7.06
CA SER A 23 -17.12 -8.86 7.60
C SER A 23 -15.75 -9.21 7.01
N GLN A 24 -15.47 -10.51 6.82
CA GLN A 24 -14.21 -10.95 6.23
C GLN A 24 -14.08 -10.57 4.75
N HIS A 25 -15.15 -10.67 3.97
CA HIS A 25 -15.20 -10.20 2.60
C HIS A 25 -15.02 -8.69 2.51
N ALA A 26 -15.69 -7.92 3.37
CA ALA A 26 -15.56 -6.46 3.39
C ALA A 26 -14.11 -6.02 3.65
N VAL A 27 -13.44 -6.63 4.63
CA VAL A 27 -12.03 -6.35 4.94
C VAL A 27 -11.11 -6.88 3.83
N GLY A 28 -11.28 -8.14 3.42
CA GLY A 28 -10.42 -8.80 2.44
C GLY A 28 -10.43 -8.13 1.07
N THR A 29 -11.61 -7.76 0.57
CA THR A 29 -11.74 -7.07 -0.73
C THR A 29 -11.20 -5.64 -0.68
N GLY A 30 -11.50 -4.89 0.40
CA GLY A 30 -10.99 -3.53 0.59
C GLY A 30 -9.47 -3.48 0.68
N VAL A 31 -8.88 -4.38 1.46
CA VAL A 31 -7.42 -4.47 1.61
C VAL A 31 -6.76 -4.93 0.31
N MET A 32 -7.30 -5.95 -0.36
CA MET A 32 -6.75 -6.46 -1.61
C MET A 32 -6.72 -5.39 -2.70
N GLY A 33 -7.85 -4.69 -2.91
CA GLY A 33 -7.92 -3.57 -3.86
C GLY A 33 -6.97 -2.44 -3.49
N GLY A 34 -6.96 -2.03 -2.22
CA GLY A 34 -6.07 -0.99 -1.70
C GLY A 34 -4.59 -1.30 -1.93
N MET A 35 -4.18 -2.56 -1.71
CA MET A 35 -2.79 -2.99 -1.89
C MET A 35 -2.35 -3.04 -3.35
N ILE A 36 -3.24 -3.43 -4.27
CA ILE A 36 -2.96 -3.40 -5.71
C ILE A 36 -2.76 -1.96 -6.16
N SER A 37 -3.71 -1.07 -5.84
CA SER A 37 -3.63 0.35 -6.18
C SER A 37 -2.41 1.02 -5.55
N ALA A 38 -2.16 0.77 -4.26
CA ALA A 38 -1.01 1.32 -3.54
C ALA A 38 0.32 0.87 -4.15
N THR A 39 0.44 -0.40 -4.54
CA THR A 39 1.68 -0.91 -5.16
C THR A 39 1.96 -0.20 -6.49
N ILE A 40 0.94 -0.03 -7.34
CA ILE A 40 1.11 0.66 -8.63
C ILE A 40 1.42 2.14 -8.40
N LEU A 41 0.62 2.84 -7.60
CA LEU A 41 0.76 4.27 -7.40
C LEU A 41 2.05 4.63 -6.64
N ALA A 42 2.36 3.93 -5.55
CA ALA A 42 3.49 4.28 -4.69
C ALA A 42 4.84 4.18 -5.43
N ILE A 43 5.01 3.25 -6.36
CA ILE A 43 6.25 3.11 -7.15
C ILE A 43 6.57 4.41 -7.91
N PHE A 44 5.55 5.12 -8.40
CA PHE A 44 5.74 6.38 -9.12
C PHE A 44 5.69 7.60 -8.19
N PHE A 45 4.72 7.63 -7.29
CA PHE A 45 4.45 8.79 -6.46
C PHE A 45 5.46 8.97 -5.32
N VAL A 46 6.01 7.89 -4.75
CA VAL A 46 7.00 8.02 -3.66
C VAL A 46 8.29 8.70 -4.15
N PRO A 47 8.92 8.27 -5.26
CA PRO A 47 10.09 8.99 -5.79
C PRO A 47 9.76 10.42 -6.24
N LEU A 48 8.60 10.61 -6.88
CA LEU A 48 8.15 11.94 -7.31
C LEU A 48 8.02 12.89 -6.11
N PHE A 49 7.33 12.48 -5.07
CA PHE A 49 7.18 13.28 -3.86
C PHE A 49 8.50 13.51 -3.15
N PHE A 50 9.39 12.51 -3.09
CA PHE A 50 10.72 12.69 -2.54
C PHE A 50 11.48 13.80 -3.26
N VAL A 51 11.53 13.79 -4.60
CA VAL A 51 12.22 14.81 -5.39
C VAL A 51 11.55 16.18 -5.25
N LEU A 52 10.22 16.24 -5.29
CA LEU A 52 9.47 17.48 -5.13
C LEU A 52 9.74 18.15 -3.78
N ILE A 53 9.69 17.37 -2.69
CA ILE A 53 9.97 17.85 -1.33
C ILE A 53 11.42 18.28 -1.22
N ARG A 54 12.38 17.47 -1.69
CA ARG A 54 13.82 17.81 -1.65
C ARG A 54 14.16 19.06 -2.44
N ARG A 55 13.46 19.32 -3.56
CA ARG A 55 13.64 20.53 -4.35
C ARG A 55 13.00 21.75 -3.70
N ARG A 56 11.86 21.58 -3.02
CA ARG A 56 11.19 22.68 -2.31
C ARG A 56 11.82 23.02 -0.97
N PHE A 57 12.41 22.05 -0.30
CA PHE A 57 13.07 22.18 1.00
C PHE A 57 14.51 21.67 0.87
N PRO A 58 15.41 22.46 0.27
CA PRO A 58 16.82 22.09 0.18
C PRO A 58 17.41 21.92 1.59
N LEU A 59 18.26 20.90 1.76
CA LEU A 59 18.96 20.71 3.02
C LEU A 59 19.86 21.93 3.30
N LYS A 60 19.87 22.39 4.55
CA LYS A 60 20.87 23.36 5.00
C LYS A 60 22.26 22.72 4.83
N PRO A 61 23.23 23.40 4.20
CA PRO A 61 24.60 22.91 4.11
C PRO A 61 25.12 22.60 5.52
N ARG A 62 25.81 21.47 5.66
CA ARG A 62 26.46 21.15 6.93
C ARG A 62 27.57 22.20 7.14
N PRO A 63 27.61 22.90 8.28
CA PRO A 63 28.75 23.74 8.59
C PRO A 63 29.93 22.80 8.85
N GLU A 64 30.90 22.83 7.94
CA GLU A 64 32.24 22.26 8.10
C GLU A 64 33.06 23.16 9.04
#